data_AF-A0AAE5GLX7-F1
#
_entry.id   AF-A0AAE5GLX7-F1
#
_cell.length_a   1.000
_cell.length_b   1.000
_cell.length_c   1.000
_cell.angle_alpha   90.00
_cell.angle_beta   90.00
_cell.angle_gamma   90.00
#
_symmetry.space_group_name_H-M   'P 1'
#
loop_
_entity.id
_entity.type
_entity.pdbx_description
1 polymer ?
#
loop_
_entity_poly.entity_id
_entity_poly.type
_entity_poly.pdbx_seq_one_letter_code
_entity_poly.pdbx_strand_id
1 'polypeptide(L)'
;MNQLAEKPVLHQVPSAQESIANAKALFNGQAVRCKLEKMFNELPDKSRGLVLIAGGLPAKDYQREFSSFDDLELQKIRMGMSYVKQMAVDLDNELGDVRRLKHYQFSSTH
;
A
#
# COMPACT_ATOMS: atom_id res chain seq x y z
N MET A 1 15.78 34.64 -35.98
CA MET A 1 14.39 34.22 -35.72
C MET A 1 14.36 32.71 -35.77
N ASN A 2 14.01 32.03 -34.69
CA ASN A 2 13.61 30.62 -34.67
C ASN A 2 12.78 30.42 -33.41
N GLN A 3 11.46 30.57 -33.52
CA GLN A 3 10.52 30.17 -32.47
C GLN A 3 10.04 28.76 -32.85
N LEU A 4 10.51 27.77 -32.08
CA LEU A 4 9.93 26.43 -32.04
C LEU A 4 8.56 26.56 -31.37
N ALA A 5 7.49 26.34 -32.14
CA ALA A 5 6.14 26.26 -31.61
C ALA A 5 5.97 24.93 -30.86
N GLU A 6 5.84 25.00 -29.54
CA GLU A 6 5.45 23.86 -28.70
C GLU A 6 4.03 23.42 -29.07
N LYS A 7 3.87 22.16 -29.47
CA LYS A 7 2.55 21.57 -29.69
C LYS A 7 1.80 21.49 -28.35
N PRO A 8 0.57 22.02 -28.23
CA PRO A 8 -0.21 21.83 -27.02
C PRO A 8 -0.53 20.34 -26.89
N VAL A 9 -0.07 19.73 -25.80
CA VAL A 9 -0.47 18.39 -25.38
C VAL A 9 -1.96 18.48 -25.06
N LEU A 10 -2.79 18.03 -26.00
CA LEU A 10 -4.22 17.84 -25.80
C LEU A 10 -4.39 16.83 -24.67
N HIS A 11 -4.55 17.30 -23.45
CA HIS A 11 -5.10 16.50 -22.37
C HIS A 11 -6.50 16.09 -22.84
N GLN A 12 -6.64 14.81 -23.21
CA GLN A 12 -7.94 14.25 -23.54
C GLN A 12 -8.82 14.44 -22.30
N VAL A 13 -9.76 15.37 -22.40
CA VAL A 13 -10.77 15.57 -21.36
C VAL A 13 -11.59 14.28 -21.33
N PRO A 14 -11.66 13.58 -20.18
CA PRO A 14 -12.43 12.36 -20.10
C PRO A 14 -13.87 12.64 -20.50
N SER A 15 -14.48 11.69 -21.20
CA SER A 15 -15.87 11.82 -21.62
C SER A 15 -16.78 12.11 -20.42
N ALA A 16 -17.94 12.71 -20.66
CA ALA A 16 -18.90 12.97 -19.58
C ALA A 16 -19.27 11.67 -18.85
N GLN A 17 -19.42 10.56 -19.59
CA GLN A 17 -19.65 9.22 -19.04
C GLN A 17 -18.50 8.76 -18.14
N GLU A 18 -17.24 8.88 -18.56
CA GLU A 18 -16.08 8.52 -17.74
C GLU A 18 -15.96 9.42 -16.50
N SER A 19 -16.24 10.71 -16.65
CA SER A 19 -16.24 11.67 -15.53
C SER A 19 -17.29 11.30 -14.49
N ILE A 20 -18.49 10.93 -14.92
CA ILE A 20 -19.58 10.46 -14.04
C ILE A 20 -19.22 9.11 -13.40
N ALA A 21 -18.64 8.16 -14.15
CA ALA A 21 -18.23 6.87 -13.61
C ALA A 21 -17.13 7.02 -12.55
N ASN A 22 -16.13 7.86 -12.81
CA ASN A 22 -15.06 8.18 -11.85
C ASN A 22 -15.62 8.84 -10.60
N ALA A 23 -16.57 9.78 -10.74
CA ALA A 23 -17.23 10.40 -9.60
C ALA A 23 -18.00 9.36 -8.76
N LYS A 24 -18.75 8.45 -9.39
CA LYS A 24 -19.47 7.36 -8.70
C LYS A 24 -18.51 6.38 -8.00
N ALA A 25 -17.37 6.10 -8.62
CA ALA A 25 -16.33 5.23 -8.06
C ALA A 25 -15.71 5.77 -6.75
N LEU A 26 -15.80 7.08 -6.51
CA LEU A 26 -15.40 7.70 -5.24
C LEU A 26 -16.40 7.39 -4.13
N PHE A 27 -17.70 7.30 -4.43
CA PHE A 27 -18.76 7.07 -3.46
C PHE A 27 -18.97 5.60 -3.12
N ASN A 28 -18.61 4.67 -4.01
CA ASN A 28 -18.76 3.23 -3.79
C ASN A 28 -17.46 2.54 -3.29
N GLY A 29 -16.39 3.30 -3.06
CA GLY A 29 -15.11 2.78 -2.58
C GLY A 29 -14.26 2.03 -3.63
N GLN A 30 -14.70 1.93 -4.88
CA GLN A 30 -13.97 1.25 -5.96
C GLN A 30 -12.60 1.88 -6.19
N ALA A 31 -12.50 3.22 -6.15
CA ALA A 31 -11.22 3.91 -6.30
C ALA A 31 -10.22 3.53 -5.18
N VAL A 32 -10.69 3.33 -3.95
CA VAL A 32 -9.86 2.88 -2.83
C VAL A 32 -9.50 1.40 -2.99
N ARG A 33 -10.45 0.56 -3.42
CA ARG A 33 -10.19 -0.86 -3.70
C ARG A 33 -9.09 -1.05 -4.75
N CYS A 34 -9.15 -0.31 -5.87
CA CYS A 34 -8.11 -0.39 -6.90
C CYS A 34 -6.74 0.03 -6.37
N LYS A 35 -6.67 1.04 -5.48
CA LYS A 35 -5.42 1.44 -4.83
C LYS A 35 -4.90 0.37 -3.87
N LEU A 36 -5.79 -0.28 -3.12
CA LEU A 36 -5.44 -1.37 -2.20
C LEU A 36 -4.91 -2.57 -2.95
N GLU A 37 -5.60 -2.99 -4.01
CA GLU A 37 -5.19 -4.09 -4.89
C GLU A 37 -3.81 -3.82 -5.48
N LYS A 38 -3.63 -2.65 -6.11
CA LYS A 38 -2.34 -2.24 -6.66
C LYS A 38 -1.24 -2.26 -5.60
N MET A 39 -1.47 -1.62 -4.45
CA MET A 39 -0.46 -1.53 -3.38
C MET A 39 -0.08 -2.92 -2.86
N PHE A 40 -1.07 -3.78 -2.56
CA PHE A 40 -0.81 -5.12 -2.05
C PHE A 40 -0.04 -5.97 -3.07
N ASN A 41 -0.44 -5.92 -4.34
CA ASN A 41 0.20 -6.66 -5.43
C ASN A 41 1.56 -6.07 -5.87
N GLU A 42 1.95 -4.90 -5.37
CA GLU A 42 3.27 -4.30 -5.62
C GLU A 42 4.22 -4.48 -4.42
N LEU A 43 3.71 -4.89 -3.25
CA LEU A 43 4.55 -5.19 -2.09
C LEU A 43 5.54 -6.33 -2.40
N PRO A 44 6.80 -6.24 -1.93
CA PRO A 44 7.71 -7.37 -1.94
C PRO A 44 7.15 -8.56 -1.16
N ASP A 45 7.52 -9.78 -1.55
CA ASP A 45 7.05 -11.04 -0.96
C ASP A 45 7.13 -11.06 0.57
N LYS A 46 8.26 -10.62 1.13
CA LYS A 46 8.45 -10.53 2.58
C LYS A 46 7.43 -9.60 3.24
N SER A 47 7.16 -8.46 2.62
CA SER A 47 6.20 -7.48 3.14
C SER A 47 4.76 -8.00 3.06
N ARG A 48 4.40 -8.70 1.96
CA ARG A 48 3.09 -9.38 1.87
C ARG A 48 2.94 -10.45 2.95
N GLY A 49 3.97 -11.29 3.11
CA GLY A 49 3.99 -12.31 4.16
C GLY A 49 3.78 -11.73 5.56
N LEU A 50 4.41 -10.59 5.87
CA LEU A 50 4.22 -9.90 7.15
C LEU A 50 2.77 -9.41 7.34
N VAL A 51 2.16 -8.82 6.31
CA VAL A 51 0.75 -8.40 6.36
C VAL A 51 -0.17 -9.60 6.59
N LEU A 52 0.08 -10.71 5.89
CA LEU A 52 -0.72 -11.94 6.04
C LEU A 52 -0.62 -12.51 7.46
N ILE A 53 0.60 -12.66 7.99
CA ILE A 53 0.83 -13.17 9.36
C ILE A 53 0.14 -12.28 10.38
N ALA A 54 0.31 -10.95 10.28
CA ALA A 54 -0.30 -10.01 11.21
C ALA A 54 -1.84 -10.04 11.17
N GLY A 55 -2.43 -10.42 10.02
CA GLY A 55 -3.87 -10.62 9.86
C GLY A 55 -4.36 -12.02 10.26
N GLY A 56 -3.48 -12.94 10.65
CA GLY A 56 -3.83 -14.33 10.95
C GLY A 56 -4.11 -15.18 9.71
N LEU A 57 -3.46 -14.86 8.58
CA LEU A 57 -3.44 -15.65 7.35
C LEU A 57 -2.11 -16.42 7.22
N PRO A 58 -2.08 -17.55 6.49
CA PRO A 58 -0.85 -18.30 6.25
C PRO A 58 0.15 -17.48 5.45
N ALA A 59 1.39 -17.37 5.93
CA ALA A 59 2.44 -16.62 5.23
C ALA A 59 2.70 -17.14 3.81
N LYS A 60 2.53 -18.45 3.57
CA LYS A 60 2.73 -19.13 2.27
C LYS A 60 1.85 -18.57 1.14
N ASP A 61 0.78 -17.86 1.49
CA ASP A 61 -0.17 -17.28 0.54
C ASP A 61 0.34 -15.94 -0.05
N TYR A 62 1.58 -15.52 0.26
CA TYR A 62 2.14 -14.25 -0.21
C TYR A 62 2.17 -14.06 -1.74
N GLN A 63 2.16 -15.15 -2.50
CA GLN A 63 2.13 -15.12 -3.98
C GLN A 63 0.72 -14.91 -4.56
N ARG A 64 -0.34 -15.00 -3.73
CA ARG A 64 -1.70 -14.75 -4.18
C ARG A 64 -1.91 -13.27 -4.48
N GLU A 65 -2.59 -13.00 -5.60
CA GLU A 65 -3.05 -11.67 -5.96
C GLU A 65 -4.22 -11.25 -5.07
N PHE A 66 -4.32 -9.95 -4.75
CA PHE A 66 -5.36 -9.38 -3.90
C PHE A 66 -6.79 -9.75 -4.32
N SER A 67 -7.04 -9.84 -5.63
CA SER A 67 -8.35 -10.20 -6.19
C SER A 67 -8.72 -11.68 -6.02
N SER A 68 -7.78 -12.53 -5.61
CA SER A 68 -8.00 -13.97 -5.37
C SER A 68 -8.39 -14.30 -3.92
N PHE A 69 -8.43 -13.30 -3.04
CA PHE A 69 -8.86 -13.46 -1.65
C PHE A 69 -10.38 -13.27 -1.52
N ASP A 70 -11.00 -14.06 -0.66
CA ASP A 70 -12.41 -13.87 -0.31
C ASP A 70 -12.60 -12.69 0.67
N ASP A 71 -13.85 -12.33 0.93
CA ASP A 71 -14.17 -11.17 1.78
C ASP A 71 -13.65 -11.30 3.23
N LEU A 72 -13.63 -12.53 3.78
CA LEU A 72 -13.14 -12.77 5.13
C LEU A 72 -11.62 -12.65 5.18
N GLU A 73 -10.94 -13.17 4.17
CA GLU A 73 -9.49 -13.02 3.99
C GLU A 73 -9.10 -11.56 3.76
N LEU A 74 -9.86 -10.81 2.95
CA LEU A 74 -9.65 -9.38 2.73
C LEU A 74 -9.79 -8.56 4.04
N GLN A 75 -10.73 -8.93 4.90
CA GLN A 75 -10.85 -8.31 6.22
C GLN A 75 -9.64 -8.61 7.11
N LYS A 76 -9.10 -9.84 7.05
CA LYS A 76 -7.85 -10.21 7.74
C LYS A 76 -6.65 -9.43 7.19
N ILE A 77 -6.54 -9.27 5.86
CA ILE A 77 -5.51 -8.44 5.24
C ILE A 77 -5.60 -7.00 5.77
N ARG A 78 -6.81 -6.42 5.86
CA ARG A 78 -7.02 -5.09 6.45
C ARG A 78 -6.53 -5.02 7.90
N MET A 79 -6.83 -6.02 8.72
CA MET A 79 -6.35 -6.10 10.11
C MET A 79 -4.83 -6.17 10.17
N GLY A 80 -4.20 -6.99 9.32
CA GLY A 80 -2.75 -7.11 9.21
C GLY A 80 -2.08 -5.80 8.81
N MET A 81 -2.62 -5.08 7.84
CA MET A 81 -2.13 -3.75 7.46
C MET A 81 -2.22 -2.76 8.62
N SER A 82 -3.33 -2.77 9.37
CA SER A 82 -3.51 -1.90 10.54
C SER A 82 -2.46 -2.20 11.62
N TYR A 83 -2.21 -3.47 11.90
CA TYR A 83 -1.22 -3.90 12.89
C TYR A 83 0.20 -3.47 12.47
N VAL A 84 0.59 -3.74 11.22
CA VAL A 84 1.91 -3.34 10.69
C VAL A 84 2.09 -1.83 10.72
N LYS A 85 1.05 -1.06 10.37
CA LYS A 85 1.09 0.41 10.46
C LYS A 85 1.31 0.87 11.91
N GLN A 86 0.57 0.31 12.86
CA GLN A 86 0.71 0.69 14.26
C GLN A 86 2.12 0.36 14.77
N MET A 87 2.63 -0.84 14.49
CA MET A 87 3.98 -1.25 14.86
C MET A 87 5.05 -0.31 14.29
N ALA A 88 4.91 0.13 13.03
CA ALA A 88 5.85 1.06 12.42
C ALA A 88 5.82 2.45 13.09
N VAL A 89 4.62 2.94 13.44
CA VAL A 89 4.43 4.21 14.17
C VAL A 89 5.00 4.13 15.58
N ASP A 90 4.77 3.04 16.29
CA ASP A 90 5.28 2.86 17.66
C ASP A 90 6.82 2.82 17.67
N LEU A 91 7.43 2.11 16.71
CA LEU A 91 8.89 2.09 16.57
C LEU A 91 9.47 3.48 16.29
N ASP A 92 8.84 4.25 15.40
CA ASP A 92 9.28 5.61 15.06
C ASP A 92 9.12 6.58 16.25
N ASN A 93 8.01 6.48 16.97
CA ASN A 93 7.74 7.34 18.13
C ASN A 93 8.66 7.05 19.32
N GLU A 94 8.91 5.78 19.63
CA GLU A 94 9.65 5.37 20.83
C GLU A 94 11.17 5.35 20.62
N LEU A 95 11.62 4.94 19.43
CA LEU A 95 13.05 4.71 19.13
C LEU A 95 13.61 5.66 18.06
N GLY A 96 12.74 6.37 17.33
CA GLY A 96 13.13 7.12 16.14
C GLY A 96 13.60 6.21 15.01
N ASP A 97 14.55 6.70 14.20
CA ASP A 97 15.10 5.91 13.10
C ASP A 97 15.97 4.75 13.61
N VAL A 98 15.38 3.55 13.63
CA VAL A 98 16.03 2.31 14.08
C VAL A 98 17.32 1.98 13.34
N ARG A 99 17.54 2.51 12.13
CA ARG A 99 18.78 2.32 11.35
C ARG A 99 19.97 3.10 11.94
N ARG A 100 19.69 4.06 12.83
CA ARG A 100 20.71 4.89 13.50
C ARG A 100 21.12 4.32 14.85
N LEU A 101 20.43 3.30 15.35
CA LEU A 101 20.77 2.62 16.59
C LEU A 101 22.17 2.00 16.49
N LYS A 102 22.89 2.03 17.61
CA LYS A 102 24.29 1.62 17.73
C LYS A 102 24.39 0.28 18.43
N HIS A 103 25.45 -0.47 18.14
CA HIS A 103 25.65 -1.81 18.70
C HIS A 103 25.57 -1.84 20.24
N TYR A 104 26.11 -0.83 20.92
CA TYR A 104 26.07 -0.75 22.38
C TYR A 104 24.66 -0.63 22.98
N GLN A 105 23.66 -0.24 22.18
CA GLN A 105 22.26 -0.21 22.64
C GLN A 105 21.61 -1.59 22.62
N PHE A 106 22.25 -2.59 22.00
CA PHE A 106 21.80 -3.98 21.92
C PHE A 106 22.69 -4.96 22.69
N SER A 107 23.80 -4.50 23.26
CA SER A 107 24.78 -5.32 23.96
C SER A 107 25.08 -4.75 25.33
N SER A 108 25.04 -5.59 26.36
CA SER A 108 25.40 -5.24 27.74
C SER A 108 26.89 -5.42 28.05
N THR A 109 27.68 -5.96 27.13
CA THR A 109 29.13 -6.11 27.30
C THR A 109 29.84 -4.92 26.66
N HIS A 110 30.29 -4.01 27.52
CA HIS A 110 31.24 -2.94 27.23
C HIS A 110 32.64 -3.32 27.70
#